data_AF-A0A953HGQ8-F1
#
_entry.id   AF-A0A953HGQ8-F1
#
_cell.length_a   1.000
_cell.length_b   1.000
_cell.length_c   1.000
_cell.angle_alpha   90.00
_cell.angle_beta   90.00
_cell.angle_gamma   90.00
#
_symmetry.space_group_name_H-M   'P 1'
#
loop_
_entity.id
_entity.type
_entity.pdbx_description
1 polymer ?
#
loop_
_entity_poly.entity_id
_entity_poly.type
_entity_poly.pdbx_seq_one_letter_code
_entity_poly.pdbx_strand_id
1 'polypeptide(L)'
;MNEHTPFIPEFDSVKEEEWKERLERDLKGIGFDDLTTKDRNGIVIRPFYTQSDNPVQAPPLFQDWFIMERLSISRETNEKALFLLNNGVSGLELLVDSGDDIRWDRVLKDIDLNYIFLKVSIHDRDLTASVTGTLEAYLNQQYPLPGSLNIQVDSPAAFTTFGKTLSINATIYNNAGSTAIFELGACLSQINEALASVRESDRLRDLDTIYINLSTDTQFFEQIAKIRAIRLMAEQVLRQYDCNARIFLSVETSQVYLSAADAPNNILRNAIAGMSAAIGGADSLLVHPFSYSERPEFTSRIGRNQQLLFKEESYLNAVADKGYGSYFIETYTQKHLRGIMEDFSKDRGYGWME
;
A
#
# COMPACT_ATOMS: atom_id res chain seq x y z
N MET A 1 24.88 16.01 28.51
CA MET A 1 23.60 16.37 29.14
C MET A 1 23.04 15.09 29.73
N ASN A 2 22.67 15.07 31.01
CA ASN A 2 21.99 13.90 31.59
C ASN A 2 20.64 13.74 30.86
N GLU A 3 20.38 12.54 30.33
CA GLU A 3 19.22 12.21 29.50
C GLU A 3 17.85 12.32 30.20
N HIS A 4 17.81 12.80 31.45
CA HIS A 4 16.61 12.85 32.29
C HIS A 4 16.33 14.22 32.90
N THR A 5 16.94 15.31 32.42
CA THR A 5 16.51 16.64 32.88
C THR A 5 15.18 17.00 32.20
N PRO A 6 14.07 17.18 32.96
CA PRO A 6 12.81 17.59 32.37
C PRO A 6 12.99 18.91 31.61
N PHE A 7 12.40 19.03 30.42
CA PHE A 7 12.48 20.26 29.62
C PHE A 7 11.93 21.48 30.37
N ILE A 8 10.98 21.24 31.30
CA ILE A 8 10.42 22.26 32.18
C ILE A 8 10.47 21.74 33.63
N PRO A 9 11.64 21.84 34.30
CA PRO A 9 11.86 21.23 35.62
C PRO A 9 11.10 21.92 36.75
N GLU A 10 10.51 23.08 36.48
CA GLU A 10 9.71 23.89 37.40
C GLU A 10 8.27 23.37 37.56
N PHE A 11 7.85 22.41 36.73
CA PHE A 11 6.51 21.84 36.75
C PHE A 11 6.57 20.35 37.04
N ASP A 12 5.68 19.88 37.91
CA ASP A 12 5.47 18.46 38.13
C ASP A 12 4.88 17.81 36.88
N SER A 13 5.23 16.53 36.65
CA SER A 13 4.60 15.74 35.60
C SER A 13 3.13 15.52 35.93
N VAL A 14 2.23 15.88 35.01
CA VAL A 14 0.78 15.68 35.19
C VAL A 14 0.41 14.24 34.84
N LYS A 15 -0.37 13.59 35.71
CA LYS A 15 -0.86 12.23 35.47
C LYS A 15 -2.05 12.20 34.50
N GLU A 16 -2.30 11.04 33.92
CA GLU A 16 -3.42 10.83 32.99
C GLU A 16 -4.78 11.14 33.67
N GLU A 17 -4.96 10.72 34.92
CA GLU A 17 -6.19 10.94 35.68
C GLU A 17 -6.46 12.42 35.94
N GLU A 18 -5.44 13.18 36.33
CA GLU A 18 -5.53 14.63 36.56
C GLU A 18 -5.90 15.37 35.27
N TRP A 19 -5.39 14.90 34.12
CA TRP A 19 -5.76 15.45 32.81
C TRP A 19 -7.22 15.16 32.46
N LYS A 20 -7.73 13.96 32.75
CA LYS A 20 -9.14 13.60 32.55
C LYS A 20 -10.06 14.45 33.43
N GLU A 21 -9.75 14.58 34.71
CA GLU A 21 -10.52 15.43 35.65
C GLU A 21 -10.59 16.89 35.17
N ARG A 22 -9.45 17.42 34.71
CA ARG A 22 -9.40 18.77 34.15
C ARG A 22 -10.23 18.90 32.88
N LEU A 23 -10.13 17.93 31.97
CA LEU A 23 -10.90 17.90 30.72
C LEU A 23 -12.40 17.90 31.00
N GLU A 24 -12.87 17.07 31.92
CA GLU A 24 -14.29 17.01 32.29
C GLU A 24 -14.80 18.33 32.88
N ARG A 25 -14.00 18.94 33.76
CA ARG A 25 -14.31 20.25 34.33
C ARG A 25 -14.39 21.33 33.25
N ASP A 26 -13.42 21.37 32.35
CA ASP A 26 -13.31 22.40 31.31
C ASP A 26 -14.42 22.22 30.23
N LEU A 27 -14.88 20.97 30.02
CA LEU A 27 -16.01 20.63 29.15
C LEU A 27 -17.38 20.59 29.85
N LYS A 28 -17.48 21.14 31.06
CA LYS A 28 -18.74 21.29 31.81
C LYS A 28 -19.48 19.96 32.05
N GLY A 29 -18.73 18.91 32.36
CA GLY A 29 -19.25 17.59 32.73
C GLY A 29 -19.38 16.60 31.59
N ILE A 30 -18.91 16.92 30.37
CA ILE A 30 -18.71 15.92 29.31
C ILE A 30 -17.51 15.06 29.70
N GLY A 31 -17.74 13.75 29.86
CA GLY A 31 -16.76 12.76 30.26
C GLY A 31 -15.68 12.50 29.20
N PHE A 32 -14.53 11.96 29.63
CA PHE A 32 -13.51 11.50 28.68
C PHE A 32 -14.06 10.45 27.68
N ASP A 33 -14.86 9.51 28.18
CA ASP A 33 -15.44 8.44 27.38
C ASP A 33 -16.49 8.95 26.38
N ASP A 34 -17.15 10.08 26.66
CA ASP A 34 -18.14 10.71 25.77
C ASP A 34 -17.49 11.29 24.49
N LEU A 35 -16.20 11.60 24.53
CA LEU A 35 -15.43 12.09 23.39
C LEU A 35 -14.85 10.97 22.53
N THR A 36 -15.04 9.72 22.95
CA THR A 36 -14.53 8.56 22.24
C THR A 36 -15.38 8.28 21.01
N THR A 37 -14.70 8.05 19.88
CA THR A 37 -15.35 7.74 18.60
C THR A 37 -15.07 6.29 18.20
N LYS A 38 -15.87 5.77 17.26
CA LYS A 38 -15.58 4.51 16.58
C LYS A 38 -15.33 4.78 15.12
N ASP A 39 -14.27 4.19 14.58
CA ASP A 39 -14.03 4.21 13.14
C ASP A 39 -14.96 3.21 12.40
N ARG A 40 -14.77 3.10 11.09
CA ARG A 40 -15.57 2.21 10.22
C ARG A 40 -15.30 0.73 10.48
N ASN A 41 -14.15 0.41 11.08
CA ASN A 41 -13.74 -0.92 11.50
C ASN A 41 -14.34 -1.29 12.87
N GLY A 42 -15.04 -0.37 13.53
CA GLY A 42 -15.53 -0.55 14.90
C GLY A 42 -14.44 -0.36 15.98
N ILE A 43 -13.24 0.08 15.58
CA ILE A 43 -12.14 0.37 16.49
C ILE A 43 -12.44 1.65 17.26
N VAL A 44 -12.33 1.55 18.59
CA VAL A 44 -12.52 2.67 19.51
C VAL A 44 -11.31 3.61 19.48
N ILE A 45 -11.53 4.88 19.16
CA ILE A 45 -10.54 5.96 19.11
C ILE A 45 -10.79 6.94 20.24
N ARG A 46 -9.86 7.00 21.19
CA ARG A 46 -9.88 7.93 22.33
C ARG A 46 -9.31 9.31 21.96
N PRO A 47 -9.65 10.37 22.73
CA PRO A 47 -9.14 11.72 22.51
C PRO A 47 -7.62 11.87 22.62
N PHE A 48 -6.96 11.09 23.48
CA PHE A 48 -5.51 11.08 23.61
C PHE A 48 -4.96 9.69 23.96
N TYR A 49 -3.66 9.54 23.76
CA TYR A 49 -2.90 8.32 24.01
C TYR A 49 -1.61 8.69 24.75
N THR A 50 -1.14 7.83 25.65
CA THR A 50 0.06 8.07 26.46
C THR A 50 0.97 6.84 26.49
N GLN A 51 2.10 6.94 27.18
CA GLN A 51 2.99 5.80 27.40
C GLN A 51 2.31 4.64 28.16
N SER A 52 1.28 4.92 28.97
CA SER A 52 0.52 3.90 29.72
C SER A 52 -0.18 2.89 28.82
N ASP A 53 -0.46 3.28 27.57
CA ASP A 53 -1.08 2.42 26.56
C ASP A 53 -0.15 1.28 26.09
N ASN A 54 1.14 1.37 26.43
CA ASN A 54 2.18 0.38 26.20
C ASN A 54 2.10 -0.27 24.79
N PRO A 55 2.15 0.55 23.73
CA PRO A 55 1.92 0.01 22.40
C PRO A 55 3.11 -0.84 21.94
N VAL A 56 2.81 -1.92 21.23
CA VAL A 56 3.85 -2.76 20.63
C VAL A 56 4.46 -2.00 19.46
N GLN A 57 5.74 -1.64 19.60
CA GLN A 57 6.47 -0.93 18.56
C GLN A 57 6.78 -1.86 17.39
N ALA A 58 6.28 -1.51 16.20
CA ALA A 58 6.70 -2.19 14.98
C ALA A 58 8.18 -1.86 14.67
N PRO A 59 8.95 -2.80 14.09
CA PRO A 59 10.28 -2.48 13.57
C PRO A 59 10.19 -1.30 12.59
N PRO A 60 11.09 -0.30 12.68
CA PRO A 60 11.05 0.85 11.80
C PRO A 60 11.33 0.41 10.35
N LEU A 61 10.51 0.90 9.43
CA LEU A 61 10.62 0.63 8.01
C LEU A 61 11.36 1.77 7.32
N PHE A 62 12.36 1.42 6.50
CA PHE A 62 12.94 2.40 5.59
C PHE A 62 11.86 2.86 4.59
N GLN A 63 11.72 4.17 4.43
CA GLN A 63 10.68 4.77 3.61
C GLN A 63 11.32 5.36 2.37
N ASP A 64 11.36 4.59 1.29
CA ASP A 64 11.51 5.15 -0.05
C ASP A 64 10.62 4.36 -1.01
N TRP A 65 10.09 5.03 -2.04
CA TRP A 65 9.12 4.42 -2.93
C TRP A 65 9.38 4.74 -4.39
N PHE A 66 8.90 3.84 -5.25
CA PHE A 66 8.79 4.10 -6.68
C PHE A 66 7.61 5.04 -6.95
N ILE A 67 7.88 6.14 -7.65
CA ILE A 67 6.87 7.08 -8.14
C ILE A 67 6.23 6.46 -9.37
N MET A 68 4.95 6.08 -9.28
CA MET A 68 4.25 5.37 -10.34
C MET A 68 3.45 6.32 -11.22
N GLU A 69 3.44 6.04 -12.52
CA GLU A 69 2.44 6.53 -13.47
C GLU A 69 1.83 5.35 -14.22
N ARG A 70 0.52 5.42 -14.46
CA ARG A 70 -0.25 4.40 -15.18
C ARG A 70 -0.45 4.79 -16.64
N LEU A 71 -0.21 3.86 -17.55
CA LEU A 71 -0.37 4.01 -19.00
C LEU A 71 -1.16 2.84 -19.59
N SER A 72 -2.17 3.13 -20.41
CA SER A 72 -2.75 2.11 -21.30
C SER A 72 -1.79 1.80 -22.46
N ILE A 73 -1.73 0.54 -22.87
CA ILE A 73 -0.92 0.12 -24.01
C ILE A 73 -1.54 0.63 -25.32
N SER A 74 -0.72 1.34 -26.10
CA SER A 74 -1.06 1.99 -27.36
C SER A 74 0.22 2.20 -28.19
N ARG A 75 0.09 2.77 -29.39
CA ARG A 75 1.26 3.10 -30.25
C ARG A 75 2.17 4.17 -29.65
N GLU A 76 1.63 5.03 -28.79
CA GLU A 76 2.35 6.16 -28.17
C GLU A 76 2.93 5.79 -26.79
N THR A 77 2.69 4.58 -26.29
CA THR A 77 3.03 4.20 -24.91
C THR A 77 4.53 4.31 -24.63
N ASN A 78 5.39 3.92 -25.57
CA ASN A 78 6.84 4.00 -25.37
C ASN A 78 7.34 5.45 -25.26
N GLU A 79 6.89 6.33 -26.15
CA GLU A 79 7.25 7.76 -26.11
C GLU A 79 6.79 8.40 -24.80
N LYS A 80 5.55 8.11 -24.37
CA LYS A 80 5.02 8.59 -23.08
C LYS A 80 5.82 8.04 -21.90
N ALA A 81 6.12 6.75 -21.90
CA ALA A 81 6.91 6.11 -20.85
C ALA A 81 8.31 6.73 -20.73
N LEU A 82 9.03 6.91 -21.84
CA LEU A 82 10.34 7.55 -21.85
C LEU A 82 10.27 9.00 -21.38
N PHE A 83 9.26 9.77 -21.79
CA PHE A 83 9.05 11.12 -21.30
C PHE A 83 8.85 11.12 -19.77
N LEU A 84 8.00 10.25 -19.25
CA LEU A 84 7.71 10.16 -17.82
C LEU A 84 8.93 9.78 -16.98
N LEU A 85 9.68 8.77 -17.41
CA LEU A 85 10.90 8.31 -16.73
C LEU A 85 11.98 9.41 -16.68
N ASN A 86 12.09 10.22 -17.74
CA ASN A 86 12.97 11.39 -17.76
C ASN A 86 12.44 12.59 -16.95
N ASN A 87 11.21 12.51 -16.42
CA ASN A 87 10.55 13.59 -15.67
C ASN A 87 10.11 13.14 -14.27
N GLY A 88 10.93 12.30 -13.62
CA GLY A 88 10.80 11.98 -12.20
C GLY A 88 9.92 10.77 -11.87
N VAL A 89 9.32 10.11 -12.86
CA VAL A 89 8.69 8.79 -12.66
C VAL A 89 9.79 7.74 -12.53
N SER A 90 9.67 6.84 -11.56
CA SER A 90 10.62 5.73 -11.38
C SER A 90 9.96 4.36 -11.50
N GLY A 91 8.63 4.31 -11.67
CA GLY A 91 7.94 3.08 -12.03
C GLY A 91 6.74 3.30 -12.95
N LEU A 92 6.46 2.28 -13.75
CA LEU A 92 5.41 2.32 -14.77
C LEU A 92 4.40 1.21 -14.48
N GLU A 93 3.12 1.56 -14.50
CA GLU A 93 2.05 0.58 -14.56
C GLU A 93 1.47 0.55 -15.98
N LEU A 94 1.62 -0.58 -16.67
CA LEU A 94 1.06 -0.81 -18.00
C LEU A 94 -0.27 -1.54 -17.88
N LEU A 95 -1.36 -0.85 -18.23
CA LEU A 95 -2.69 -1.46 -18.31
C LEU A 95 -2.86 -2.22 -19.61
N VAL A 96 -3.25 -3.48 -19.49
CA VAL A 96 -3.59 -4.36 -20.61
C VAL A 96 -5.11 -4.54 -20.66
N ASP A 97 -5.75 -3.78 -21.55
CA ASP A 97 -7.20 -3.78 -21.74
C ASP A 97 -7.65 -4.60 -22.97
N SER A 98 -6.76 -4.87 -23.93
CA SER A 98 -7.04 -5.70 -25.11
C SER A 98 -5.99 -6.78 -25.33
N GLY A 99 -6.44 -7.91 -25.89
CA GLY A 99 -5.59 -9.06 -26.25
C GLY A 99 -4.89 -8.93 -27.59
N ASP A 100 -4.74 -7.72 -28.13
CA ASP A 100 -3.97 -7.50 -29.36
C ASP A 100 -2.51 -7.94 -29.13
N ASP A 101 -1.81 -8.37 -30.19
CA ASP A 101 -0.39 -8.77 -30.13
C ASP A 101 0.47 -7.65 -29.51
N ILE A 102 0.75 -7.76 -28.21
CA ILE A 102 1.57 -6.79 -27.49
C ILE A 102 3.01 -6.93 -27.97
N ARG A 103 3.52 -5.87 -28.57
CA ARG A 103 4.90 -5.78 -29.04
C ARG A 103 5.79 -5.21 -27.95
N TRP A 104 6.20 -6.04 -26.99
CA TRP A 104 7.07 -5.65 -25.88
C TRP A 104 8.38 -5.00 -26.34
N ASP A 105 8.94 -5.46 -27.46
CA ASP A 105 10.11 -4.87 -28.13
C ASP A 105 9.92 -3.40 -28.54
N ARG A 106 8.67 -2.98 -28.74
CA ARG A 106 8.31 -1.58 -29.04
C ARG A 106 7.90 -0.83 -27.79
N VAL A 107 7.07 -1.44 -26.94
CA VAL A 107 6.54 -0.82 -25.72
C VAL A 107 7.66 -0.47 -24.75
N LEU A 108 8.62 -1.38 -24.56
CA LEU A 108 9.74 -1.26 -23.63
C LEU A 108 11.06 -0.89 -24.31
N LYS A 109 10.99 -0.42 -25.57
CA LYS A 109 12.17 -0.01 -26.33
C LYS A 109 12.92 1.09 -25.59
N ASP A 110 14.24 0.96 -25.48
CA ASP A 110 15.14 1.95 -24.87
C ASP A 110 14.83 2.23 -23.37
N ILE A 111 14.09 1.33 -22.70
CA ILE A 111 13.83 1.36 -21.25
C ILE A 111 14.65 0.26 -20.58
N ASP A 112 15.56 0.64 -19.68
CA ASP A 112 16.33 -0.31 -18.87
C ASP A 112 15.55 -0.70 -17.62
N LEU A 113 15.07 -1.95 -17.59
CA LEU A 113 14.22 -2.47 -16.52
C LEU A 113 14.96 -2.68 -15.20
N ASN A 114 16.30 -2.62 -15.18
CA ASN A 114 17.07 -2.74 -13.93
C ASN A 114 16.91 -1.52 -13.00
N TYR A 115 16.50 -0.38 -13.55
CA TYR A 115 16.45 0.90 -12.82
C TYR A 115 15.03 1.37 -12.49
N ILE A 116 14.00 0.64 -12.93
CA ILE A 116 12.61 1.03 -12.73
C ILE A 116 11.83 -0.11 -12.08
N PHE A 117 10.66 0.24 -11.53
CA PHE A 117 9.63 -0.74 -11.21
C PHE A 117 8.64 -0.83 -12.37
N LEU A 118 8.39 -2.05 -12.87
CA LEU A 118 7.39 -2.29 -13.91
C LEU A 118 6.25 -3.12 -13.32
N LYS A 119 5.05 -2.57 -13.35
CA LYS A 119 3.82 -3.30 -13.06
C LYS A 119 3.03 -3.50 -14.36
N VAL A 120 2.62 -4.73 -14.64
CA VAL A 120 1.73 -5.05 -15.76
C VAL A 120 0.39 -5.48 -15.18
N SER A 121 -0.63 -4.67 -15.38
CA SER A 121 -1.96 -4.86 -14.82
C SER A 121 -2.93 -5.30 -15.91
N ILE A 122 -3.37 -6.55 -15.82
CA ILE A 122 -4.21 -7.22 -16.81
C ILE A 122 -5.65 -7.11 -16.34
N HIS A 123 -6.54 -6.51 -17.15
CA HIS A 123 -7.94 -6.32 -16.77
C HIS A 123 -8.79 -7.57 -17.05
N ASP A 124 -8.49 -8.28 -18.14
CA ASP A 124 -9.21 -9.47 -18.55
C ASP A 124 -8.42 -10.74 -18.18
N ARG A 125 -9.03 -11.59 -17.35
CA ARG A 125 -8.42 -12.84 -16.88
C ARG A 125 -8.02 -13.75 -18.04
N ASP A 126 -8.76 -13.76 -19.14
CA ASP A 126 -8.48 -14.62 -20.30
C ASP A 126 -7.18 -14.23 -21.02
N LEU A 127 -6.72 -12.98 -20.85
CA LEU A 127 -5.45 -12.51 -21.42
C LEU A 127 -4.23 -12.91 -20.60
N THR A 128 -4.42 -13.33 -19.34
CA THR A 128 -3.32 -13.55 -18.39
C THR A 128 -2.22 -14.46 -18.94
N ALA A 129 -2.59 -15.62 -19.49
CA ALA A 129 -1.63 -16.59 -20.01
C ALA A 129 -0.88 -16.07 -21.25
N SER A 130 -1.56 -15.36 -22.15
CA SER A 130 -0.95 -14.81 -23.37
C SER A 130 0.03 -13.67 -23.04
N VAL A 131 -0.39 -12.75 -22.18
CA VAL A 131 0.40 -11.59 -21.77
C VAL A 131 1.64 -12.01 -20.99
N THR A 132 1.48 -12.89 -20.00
CA THR A 132 2.61 -13.43 -19.22
C THR A 132 3.59 -14.18 -20.11
N GLY A 133 3.11 -15.08 -20.98
CA GLY A 133 3.98 -15.85 -21.87
C GLY A 133 4.76 -14.98 -22.86
N THR A 134 4.14 -13.96 -23.46
CA THR A 134 4.83 -13.04 -24.37
C THR A 134 5.82 -12.13 -23.64
N LEU A 135 5.49 -11.69 -22.42
CA LEU A 135 6.39 -10.88 -21.60
C LEU A 135 7.60 -11.70 -21.13
N GLU A 136 7.41 -12.93 -20.65
CA GLU A 136 8.50 -13.82 -20.27
C GLU A 136 9.42 -14.11 -21.47
N ALA A 137 8.86 -14.36 -22.65
CA ALA A 137 9.64 -14.58 -23.87
C ALA A 137 10.49 -13.35 -24.23
N TYR A 138 9.95 -12.14 -24.10
CA TYR A 138 10.69 -10.90 -24.31
C TYR A 138 11.81 -10.73 -23.26
N LEU A 139 11.48 -10.91 -21.97
CA LEU A 139 12.43 -10.75 -20.88
C LEU A 139 13.60 -11.74 -21.00
N ASN A 140 13.34 -13.01 -21.33
CA ASN A 140 14.38 -14.02 -21.48
C ASN A 140 15.33 -13.75 -22.66
N GLN A 141 14.89 -12.99 -23.67
CA GLN A 141 15.76 -12.58 -24.79
C GLN A 141 16.68 -11.41 -24.40
N GLN A 142 16.17 -10.48 -23.60
CA GLN A 142 16.85 -9.22 -23.28
C GLN A 142 17.64 -9.27 -21.96
N TYR A 143 17.20 -10.10 -21.01
CA TYR A 143 17.72 -10.18 -19.65
C TYR A 143 18.00 -11.64 -19.27
N PRO A 144 19.27 -12.03 -19.07
CA PRO A 144 19.63 -13.42 -18.77
C PRO A 144 19.18 -13.90 -17.37
N LEU A 145 18.79 -12.98 -16.47
CA LEU A 145 18.28 -13.27 -15.12
C LEU A 145 17.08 -12.36 -14.79
N PRO A 146 15.86 -12.64 -15.30
CA PRO A 146 14.70 -11.78 -15.08
C PRO A 146 14.23 -11.72 -13.62
N GLY A 147 14.61 -12.69 -12.77
CA GLY A 147 14.23 -12.73 -11.36
C GLY A 147 14.79 -11.61 -10.48
N SER A 148 15.81 -10.87 -10.94
CA SER A 148 16.32 -9.69 -10.22
C SER A 148 15.61 -8.39 -10.58
N LEU A 149 14.68 -8.42 -11.55
CA LEU A 149 13.96 -7.23 -11.99
C LEU A 149 12.78 -6.96 -11.06
N ASN A 150 12.50 -5.68 -10.80
CA ASN A 150 11.29 -5.29 -10.09
C ASN A 150 10.11 -5.34 -11.08
N ILE A 151 9.60 -6.55 -11.34
CA ILE A 151 8.46 -6.77 -12.24
C ILE A 151 7.33 -7.44 -11.49
N GLN A 152 6.20 -6.76 -11.43
CA GLN A 152 4.94 -7.28 -10.93
C GLN A 152 3.99 -7.52 -12.10
N VAL A 153 3.35 -8.69 -12.13
CA VAL A 153 2.19 -8.93 -13.00
C VAL A 153 0.98 -9.14 -12.13
N ASP A 154 -0.06 -8.37 -12.40
CA ASP A 154 -1.33 -8.40 -11.70
C ASP A 154 -2.46 -8.77 -12.66
N SER A 155 -3.37 -9.63 -12.22
CA SER A 155 -4.53 -10.07 -13.00
C SER A 155 -5.75 -10.23 -12.10
N PRO A 156 -6.98 -10.38 -12.64
CA PRO A 156 -8.18 -10.56 -11.83
C PRO A 156 -8.27 -11.93 -11.12
N ALA A 157 -7.25 -12.78 -11.23
CA ALA A 157 -7.17 -14.00 -10.44
C ALA A 157 -6.92 -13.69 -8.96
N ALA A 158 -7.28 -14.64 -8.06
CA ALA A 158 -7.06 -14.49 -6.62
C ALA A 158 -5.59 -14.22 -6.27
N PHE A 159 -4.67 -14.81 -7.03
CA PHE A 159 -3.25 -14.48 -7.04
C PHE A 159 -2.65 -14.76 -8.42
N THR A 160 -1.53 -14.11 -8.72
CA THR A 160 -0.80 -14.28 -10.00
C THR A 160 0.66 -14.61 -9.70
N THR A 161 1.20 -15.65 -10.33
CA THR A 161 2.65 -15.94 -10.28
C THR A 161 3.30 -15.54 -11.60
N PHE A 162 4.49 -14.96 -11.53
CA PHE A 162 5.25 -14.56 -12.70
C PHE A 162 6.74 -14.72 -12.42
N GLY A 163 7.42 -15.62 -13.14
CA GLY A 163 8.79 -16.01 -12.78
C GLY A 163 8.89 -16.43 -11.30
N LYS A 164 9.61 -15.62 -10.52
CA LYS A 164 9.87 -15.82 -9.08
C LYS A 164 9.03 -14.92 -8.16
N THR A 165 7.99 -14.30 -8.69
CA THR A 165 7.16 -13.35 -7.95
C THR A 165 5.74 -13.86 -7.81
N LEU A 166 5.09 -13.42 -6.74
CA LEU A 166 3.69 -13.67 -6.45
C LEU A 166 2.99 -12.33 -6.25
N SER A 167 1.89 -12.07 -6.94
CA SER A 167 1.10 -10.83 -6.83
C SER A 167 -0.30 -11.14 -6.31
N ILE A 168 -0.74 -10.30 -5.38
CA ILE A 168 -2.05 -10.39 -4.72
C ILE A 168 -2.68 -9.01 -4.75
N ASN A 169 -3.92 -8.94 -5.26
CA ASN A 169 -4.62 -7.68 -5.41
C ASN A 169 -5.76 -7.53 -4.41
N ALA A 170 -5.53 -6.75 -3.35
CA ALA A 170 -6.55 -6.42 -2.36
C ALA A 170 -7.23 -5.06 -2.62
N THR A 171 -6.80 -4.28 -3.63
CA THR A 171 -7.45 -3.00 -3.98
C THR A 171 -8.92 -3.19 -4.38
N ILE A 172 -9.26 -4.37 -4.89
CA ILE A 172 -10.62 -4.76 -5.25
C ILE A 172 -11.59 -4.65 -4.07
N TYR A 173 -11.14 -4.97 -2.86
CA TYR A 173 -12.00 -4.95 -1.67
C TYR A 173 -12.26 -3.51 -1.22
N ASN A 174 -11.22 -2.68 -1.21
CA ASN A 174 -11.37 -1.25 -0.90
C ASN A 174 -12.31 -0.55 -1.88
N ASN A 175 -12.11 -0.79 -3.17
CA ASN A 175 -12.93 -0.18 -4.23
C ASN A 175 -14.36 -0.75 -4.27
N ALA A 176 -14.60 -1.93 -3.69
CA ALA A 176 -15.93 -2.46 -3.41
C ALA A 176 -16.58 -1.86 -2.15
N GLY A 177 -15.88 -0.99 -1.42
CA GLY A 177 -16.38 -0.30 -0.23
C GLY A 177 -16.15 -1.06 1.09
N SER A 178 -15.23 -2.02 1.13
CA SER A 178 -14.90 -2.74 2.35
C SER A 178 -14.20 -1.86 3.40
N THR A 179 -14.14 -2.35 4.63
CA THR A 179 -13.32 -1.76 5.68
C THR A 179 -11.86 -2.17 5.52
N ALA A 180 -10.93 -1.44 6.17
CA ALA A 180 -9.50 -1.76 6.14
C ALA A 180 -9.20 -3.14 6.76
N ILE A 181 -9.87 -3.50 7.87
CA ILE A 181 -9.71 -4.83 8.48
C ILE A 181 -10.08 -5.94 7.49
N PHE A 182 -11.24 -5.81 6.82
CA PHE A 182 -11.71 -6.83 5.88
C PHE A 182 -10.78 -6.96 4.67
N GLU A 183 -10.35 -5.84 4.09
CA GLU A 183 -9.40 -5.83 2.97
C GLU A 183 -8.10 -6.57 3.33
N LEU A 184 -7.57 -6.33 4.54
CA LEU A 184 -6.36 -6.99 5.01
C LEU A 184 -6.58 -8.46 5.40
N GLY A 185 -7.73 -8.79 5.98
CA GLY A 185 -8.13 -10.18 6.27
C GLY A 185 -8.19 -11.01 5.00
N ALA A 186 -8.93 -10.53 4.00
CA ALA A 186 -9.04 -11.18 2.68
C ALA A 186 -7.68 -11.27 1.98
N CYS A 187 -6.85 -10.21 2.06
CA CYS A 187 -5.48 -10.24 1.54
C CYS A 187 -4.64 -11.36 2.17
N LEU A 188 -4.66 -11.52 3.50
CA LEU A 188 -3.93 -12.60 4.18
C LEU A 188 -4.47 -13.98 3.83
N SER A 189 -5.78 -14.12 3.67
CA SER A 189 -6.41 -15.35 3.17
C SER A 189 -5.89 -15.72 1.79
N GLN A 190 -5.83 -14.76 0.86
CA GLN A 190 -5.24 -14.96 -0.48
C GLN A 190 -3.74 -15.29 -0.41
N ILE A 191 -2.97 -14.62 0.46
CA ILE A 191 -1.54 -14.95 0.67
C ILE A 191 -1.38 -16.39 1.12
N ASN A 192 -2.17 -16.82 2.12
CA ASN A 192 -2.09 -18.16 2.66
C ASN A 192 -2.45 -19.22 1.60
N GLU A 193 -3.51 -19.00 0.83
CA GLU A 193 -3.92 -19.88 -0.26
C GLU A 193 -2.87 -19.96 -1.37
N ALA A 194 -2.34 -18.82 -1.79
CA ALA A 194 -1.30 -18.75 -2.79
C ALA A 194 -0.03 -19.50 -2.36
N LEU A 195 0.42 -19.32 -1.11
CA LEU A 195 1.58 -20.03 -0.57
C LEU A 195 1.32 -21.53 -0.46
N ALA A 196 0.11 -21.95 -0.08
CA ALA A 196 -0.26 -23.36 -0.08
C ALA A 196 -0.19 -23.97 -1.49
N SER A 197 -0.72 -23.28 -2.51
CA SER A 197 -0.66 -23.72 -3.91
C SER A 197 0.78 -23.79 -4.44
N VAL A 198 1.61 -22.77 -4.15
CA VAL A 198 3.03 -22.76 -4.54
C VAL A 198 3.83 -23.86 -3.84
N ARG A 199 3.47 -24.20 -2.60
CA ARG A 199 4.07 -25.30 -1.83
C ARG A 199 3.83 -26.66 -2.48
N GLU A 200 2.64 -26.91 -3.01
CA GLU A 200 2.32 -28.16 -3.71
C GLU A 200 3.21 -28.36 -4.96
N SER A 201 3.69 -27.25 -5.54
CA SER A 201 4.61 -27.26 -6.67
C SER A 201 6.10 -27.26 -6.28
N ASP A 202 6.43 -27.30 -4.99
CA ASP A 202 7.80 -27.23 -4.42
C ASP A 202 8.60 -25.97 -4.82
N ARG A 203 7.90 -24.85 -5.10
CA ARG A 203 8.50 -23.59 -5.58
C ARG A 203 8.60 -22.49 -4.52
N LEU A 204 8.28 -22.78 -3.26
CA LEU A 204 8.30 -21.78 -2.18
C LEU A 204 9.67 -21.13 -2.01
N ARG A 205 10.75 -21.91 -2.14
CA ARG A 205 12.13 -21.44 -2.01
C ARG A 205 12.61 -20.60 -3.19
N ASP A 206 11.89 -20.68 -4.31
CA ASP A 206 12.19 -19.92 -5.52
C ASP A 206 11.50 -18.55 -5.53
N LEU A 207 10.57 -18.29 -4.60
CA LEU A 207 9.91 -16.99 -4.51
C LEU A 207 10.87 -15.96 -3.93
N ASP A 208 11.16 -14.93 -4.73
CA ASP A 208 12.01 -13.81 -4.34
C ASP A 208 11.19 -12.66 -3.75
N THR A 209 9.98 -12.40 -4.27
CA THR A 209 9.14 -11.27 -3.85
C THR A 209 7.65 -11.60 -3.89
N ILE A 210 6.91 -11.15 -2.87
CA ILE A 210 5.45 -11.14 -2.82
C ILE A 210 4.99 -9.68 -2.90
N TYR A 211 4.33 -9.35 -4.00
CA TYR A 211 3.69 -8.07 -4.22
C TYR A 211 2.27 -8.08 -3.66
N ILE A 212 1.96 -7.08 -2.84
CA ILE A 212 0.62 -6.88 -2.29
C ILE A 212 0.12 -5.53 -2.77
N ASN A 213 -0.99 -5.52 -3.52
CA ASN A 213 -1.65 -4.29 -3.94
C ASN A 213 -2.68 -3.85 -2.91
N LEU A 214 -2.58 -2.60 -2.44
CA LEU A 214 -3.50 -1.99 -1.47
C LEU A 214 -3.97 -0.63 -1.94
N SER A 215 -5.17 -0.23 -1.52
CA SER A 215 -5.63 1.14 -1.73
C SER A 215 -5.53 1.98 -0.47
N THR A 216 -5.35 3.28 -0.61
CA THR A 216 -5.43 4.23 0.50
C THR A 216 -6.49 5.28 0.25
N ASP A 217 -7.28 5.58 1.27
CA ASP A 217 -8.35 6.57 1.21
C ASP A 217 -8.09 7.76 2.15
N THR A 218 -9.13 8.56 2.38
CA THR A 218 -9.05 9.80 3.17
C THR A 218 -8.90 9.58 4.68
N GLN A 219 -8.98 8.33 5.18
CA GLN A 219 -8.82 8.00 6.60
C GLN A 219 -7.33 7.96 6.98
N PHE A 220 -6.69 9.14 7.04
CA PHE A 220 -5.23 9.30 7.12
C PHE A 220 -4.50 8.34 8.07
N PHE A 221 -4.86 8.32 9.37
CA PHE A 221 -4.18 7.47 10.35
C PHE A 221 -4.53 5.98 10.22
N GLU A 222 -5.73 5.66 9.72
CA GLU A 222 -6.15 4.29 9.46
C GLU A 222 -5.30 3.70 8.35
N GLN A 223 -5.06 4.46 7.28
CA GLN A 223 -4.23 4.05 6.17
C GLN A 223 -2.75 3.84 6.58
N ILE A 224 -2.20 4.69 7.45
CA ILE A 224 -0.85 4.48 8.02
C ILE A 224 -0.81 3.17 8.81
N ALA A 225 -1.77 2.96 9.72
CA ALA A 225 -1.84 1.76 10.55
C ALA A 225 -2.05 0.48 9.71
N LYS A 226 -2.88 0.56 8.67
CA LYS A 226 -3.17 -0.52 7.71
C LYS A 226 -1.90 -1.01 7.00
N ILE A 227 -1.10 -0.10 6.43
CA ILE A 227 0.12 -0.46 5.70
C ILE A 227 1.18 -1.06 6.63
N ARG A 228 1.30 -0.54 7.86
CA ARG A 228 2.19 -1.12 8.88
C ARG A 228 1.71 -2.52 9.29
N ALA A 229 0.41 -2.69 9.53
CA ALA A 229 -0.18 -3.93 10.02
C ALA A 229 -0.04 -5.10 9.03
N ILE A 230 -0.35 -4.88 7.75
CA ILE A 230 -0.29 -5.95 6.73
C ILE A 230 1.12 -6.48 6.52
N ARG A 231 2.15 -5.62 6.58
CA ARG A 231 3.55 -6.05 6.47
C ARG A 231 3.91 -7.03 7.59
N LEU A 232 3.58 -6.67 8.83
CA LEU A 232 3.82 -7.51 10.00
C LEU A 232 3.06 -8.85 9.93
N MET A 233 1.79 -8.81 9.51
CA MET A 233 0.98 -10.01 9.40
C MET A 233 1.45 -10.93 8.27
N ALA A 234 1.77 -10.37 7.10
CA ALA A 234 2.29 -11.14 5.97
C ALA A 234 3.63 -11.79 6.35
N GLU A 235 4.54 -11.08 7.03
CA GLU A 235 5.78 -11.67 7.53
C GLU A 235 5.52 -12.86 8.47
N GLN A 236 4.52 -12.76 9.35
CA GLN A 236 4.14 -13.88 10.22
C GLN A 236 3.65 -15.09 9.44
N VAL A 237 2.83 -14.87 8.39
CA VAL A 237 2.37 -15.95 7.51
C VAL A 237 3.55 -16.58 6.78
N LEU A 238 4.45 -15.80 6.18
CA LEU A 238 5.62 -16.29 5.45
C LEU A 238 6.52 -17.18 6.33
N ARG A 239 6.73 -16.80 7.60
CA ARG A 239 7.47 -17.60 8.57
C ARG A 239 6.85 -18.97 8.83
N GLN A 240 5.52 -19.11 8.75
CA GLN A 240 4.86 -20.43 8.90
C GLN A 240 5.14 -21.36 7.71
N TYR A 241 5.43 -20.80 6.54
CA TYR A 241 5.74 -21.53 5.31
C TYR A 241 7.25 -21.70 5.06
N ASP A 242 8.12 -21.22 5.96
CA ASP A 242 9.58 -21.15 5.73
C ASP A 242 9.95 -20.41 4.42
N CYS A 243 9.14 -19.40 4.07
CA CYS A 243 9.31 -18.58 2.89
C CYS A 243 10.07 -17.29 3.24
N ASN A 244 11.16 -17.00 2.53
CA ASN A 244 12.01 -15.84 2.75
C ASN A 244 11.80 -14.73 1.71
N ALA A 245 10.71 -14.78 0.94
CA ALA A 245 10.40 -13.78 -0.06
C ALA A 245 10.25 -12.39 0.57
N ARG A 246 10.75 -11.35 -0.12
CA ARG A 246 10.53 -9.96 0.28
C ARG A 246 9.06 -9.59 0.09
N ILE A 247 8.47 -8.88 1.06
CA ILE A 247 7.16 -8.25 0.89
C ILE A 247 7.34 -6.87 0.25
N PHE A 248 6.64 -6.63 -0.86
CA PHE A 248 6.61 -5.37 -1.57
C PHE A 248 5.17 -4.84 -1.60
N LEU A 249 4.94 -3.66 -1.04
CA LEU A 249 3.62 -3.04 -0.98
C LEU A 249 3.45 -2.03 -2.13
N SER A 250 2.65 -2.40 -3.13
CA SER A 250 2.26 -1.50 -4.20
C SER A 250 0.94 -0.82 -3.84
N VAL A 251 1.00 0.47 -3.50
CA VAL A 251 -0.15 1.21 -2.98
C VAL A 251 -0.69 2.18 -4.03
N GLU A 252 -2.00 2.23 -4.20
CA GLU A 252 -2.69 3.23 -5.01
C GLU A 252 -3.66 4.07 -4.16
N THR A 253 -3.98 5.30 -4.56
CA THR A 253 -5.09 6.02 -3.94
C THR A 253 -6.42 5.38 -4.32
N SER A 254 -7.44 5.45 -3.46
CA SER A 254 -8.71 4.77 -3.69
C SER A 254 -9.57 5.51 -4.71
N GLN A 255 -10.17 4.78 -5.65
CA GLN A 255 -11.03 5.36 -6.68
C GLN A 255 -12.46 5.59 -6.18
N VAL A 256 -12.96 4.73 -5.28
CA VAL A 256 -14.34 4.84 -4.74
C VAL A 256 -14.55 6.10 -3.90
N TYR A 257 -13.47 6.70 -3.39
CA TYR A 257 -13.51 7.95 -2.62
C TYR A 257 -13.43 9.21 -3.50
N LEU A 258 -13.25 9.06 -4.81
CA LEU A 258 -13.25 10.20 -5.73
C LEU A 258 -14.68 10.59 -6.07
N SER A 259 -14.94 11.90 -6.07
CA SER A 259 -16.22 12.45 -6.48
C SER A 259 -16.16 12.89 -7.94
N ALA A 260 -17.11 12.42 -8.76
CA ALA A 260 -17.28 12.96 -10.11
C ALA A 260 -17.80 14.42 -10.08
N ALA A 261 -18.60 14.76 -9.07
CA ALA A 261 -19.02 16.14 -8.81
C ALA A 261 -17.89 16.92 -8.13
N ASP A 262 -17.59 18.12 -8.62
CA ASP A 262 -16.52 18.98 -8.10
C ASP A 262 -15.16 18.24 -8.01
N ALA A 263 -14.76 17.67 -9.15
CA ALA A 263 -13.56 16.85 -9.30
C ALA A 263 -12.26 17.51 -8.79
N PRO A 264 -12.03 18.85 -8.86
CA PRO A 264 -10.83 19.46 -8.29
C PRO A 264 -10.61 19.16 -6.79
N ASN A 265 -11.66 18.94 -6.01
CA ASN A 265 -11.52 18.54 -4.59
C ASN A 265 -10.85 17.18 -4.42
N ASN A 266 -10.86 16.33 -5.45
CA ASN A 266 -10.16 15.05 -5.43
C ASN A 266 -8.64 15.22 -5.33
N ILE A 267 -8.08 16.39 -5.69
CA ILE A 267 -6.67 16.69 -5.46
C ILE A 267 -6.37 16.62 -3.95
N LEU A 268 -7.24 17.17 -3.10
CA LEU A 268 -7.06 17.13 -1.64
C LEU A 268 -7.24 15.71 -1.09
N ARG A 269 -8.20 14.94 -1.62
CA ARG A 269 -8.43 13.54 -1.22
C ARG A 269 -7.22 12.68 -1.54
N ASN A 270 -6.71 12.81 -2.77
CA ASN A 270 -5.51 12.14 -3.22
C ASN A 270 -4.27 12.58 -2.43
N ALA A 271 -4.19 13.85 -2.02
CA ALA A 271 -3.08 14.33 -1.21
C ALA A 271 -3.02 13.62 0.16
N ILE A 272 -4.17 13.52 0.85
CA ILE A 272 -4.28 12.84 2.14
C ILE A 272 -3.98 11.34 2.01
N ALA A 273 -4.56 10.68 1.00
CA ALA A 273 -4.36 9.26 0.73
C ALA A 273 -2.92 8.92 0.33
N GLY A 274 -2.33 9.70 -0.60
CA GLY A 274 -0.95 9.49 -1.03
C GLY A 274 0.06 9.77 0.07
N MET A 275 -0.19 10.77 0.92
CA MET A 275 0.65 11.07 2.07
C MET A 275 0.59 9.97 3.13
N SER A 276 -0.59 9.42 3.42
CA SER A 276 -0.72 8.30 4.36
C SER A 276 -0.03 7.04 3.83
N ALA A 277 -0.08 6.79 2.51
CA ALA A 277 0.67 5.73 1.86
C ALA A 277 2.19 5.87 2.03
N ALA A 278 2.72 7.07 1.78
CA ALA A 278 4.14 7.38 1.94
C ALA A 278 4.58 7.20 3.41
N ILE A 279 3.83 7.77 4.37
CA ILE A 279 4.13 7.65 5.81
C ILE A 279 3.93 6.21 6.32
N GLY A 280 3.03 5.43 5.73
CA GLY A 280 2.82 4.03 6.07
C GLY A 280 3.96 3.11 5.63
N GLY A 281 4.82 3.55 4.70
CA GLY A 281 5.93 2.76 4.17
C GLY A 281 5.53 1.89 2.98
N ALA A 282 4.79 2.46 2.01
CA ALA A 282 4.59 1.86 0.69
C ALA A 282 5.93 1.72 -0.07
N ASP A 283 6.11 0.62 -0.83
CA ASP A 283 7.29 0.42 -1.67
C ASP A 283 7.11 1.04 -3.08
N SER A 284 5.87 1.15 -3.55
CA SER A 284 5.49 1.99 -4.70
C SER A 284 4.18 2.70 -4.43
N LEU A 285 4.04 3.91 -4.98
CA LEU A 285 2.84 4.72 -4.82
C LEU A 285 2.31 5.13 -6.19
N LEU A 286 1.02 4.90 -6.44
CA LEU A 286 0.29 5.51 -7.54
C LEU A 286 -0.77 6.47 -6.97
N VAL A 287 -0.69 7.74 -7.36
CA VAL A 287 -1.78 8.69 -7.09
C VAL A 287 -2.62 8.82 -8.35
N HIS A 288 -3.90 8.44 -8.27
CA HIS A 288 -4.79 8.54 -9.42
C HIS A 288 -4.99 9.98 -9.91
N PRO A 289 -5.30 10.18 -11.19
CA PRO A 289 -5.81 11.44 -11.70
C PRO A 289 -7.02 11.91 -10.87
N PHE A 290 -7.12 13.21 -10.60
CA PHE A 290 -8.26 13.77 -9.87
C PHE A 290 -9.56 13.75 -10.70
N SER A 291 -9.44 13.60 -12.02
CA SER A 291 -10.53 13.41 -12.97
C SER A 291 -10.06 12.58 -14.16
N TYR A 292 -10.92 11.67 -14.63
CA TYR A 292 -10.73 10.89 -15.86
C TYR A 292 -11.49 11.46 -17.06
N SER A 293 -12.42 12.41 -16.86
CA SER A 293 -13.26 12.95 -17.93
C SER A 293 -12.65 14.16 -18.64
N GLU A 294 -11.72 14.86 -17.99
CA GLU A 294 -11.19 16.14 -18.49
C GLU A 294 -9.67 16.16 -18.50
N ARG A 295 -9.08 16.62 -19.62
CA ARG A 295 -7.64 16.91 -19.76
C ARG A 295 -6.73 15.83 -19.13
N PRO A 296 -6.76 14.58 -19.63
CA PRO A 296 -6.13 13.42 -18.99
C PRO A 296 -4.64 13.60 -18.72
N GLU A 297 -3.91 14.29 -19.61
CA GLU A 297 -2.49 14.59 -19.40
C GLU A 297 -2.24 15.54 -18.23
N PHE A 298 -3.12 16.54 -18.06
CA PHE A 298 -3.04 17.48 -16.94
C PHE A 298 -3.39 16.78 -15.63
N THR A 299 -4.48 16.01 -15.59
CA THR A 299 -4.95 15.35 -14.36
C THR A 299 -3.97 14.29 -13.87
N SER A 300 -3.39 13.50 -14.79
CA SER A 300 -2.35 12.51 -14.46
C SER A 300 -1.08 13.19 -13.97
N ARG A 301 -0.66 14.29 -14.61
CA ARG A 301 0.47 15.10 -14.13
C ARG A 301 0.27 15.64 -12.71
N ILE A 302 -0.95 16.04 -12.33
CA ILE A 302 -1.23 16.47 -10.95
C ILE A 302 -1.10 15.30 -9.96
N GLY A 303 -1.51 14.08 -10.34
CA GLY A 303 -1.28 12.88 -9.53
C GLY A 303 0.20 12.60 -9.33
N ARG A 304 0.97 12.52 -10.42
CA ARG A 304 2.44 12.35 -10.38
C ARG A 304 3.13 13.43 -9.55
N ASN A 305 2.80 14.69 -9.77
CA ASN A 305 3.46 15.80 -9.07
C ASN A 305 3.21 15.77 -7.56
N GLN A 306 2.07 15.26 -7.09
CA GLN A 306 1.87 15.06 -5.64
C GLN A 306 2.90 14.09 -5.06
N GLN A 307 3.18 12.99 -5.75
CA GLN A 307 4.20 12.03 -5.31
C GLN A 307 5.60 12.66 -5.26
N LEU A 308 5.95 13.45 -6.27
CA LEU A 308 7.21 14.22 -6.30
C LEU A 308 7.28 15.23 -5.14
N LEU A 309 6.19 15.97 -4.88
CA LEU A 309 6.12 16.91 -3.76
C LEU A 309 6.30 16.22 -2.40
N PHE A 310 5.74 15.02 -2.23
CA PHE A 310 5.92 14.23 -1.02
C PHE A 310 7.39 13.84 -0.81
N LYS A 311 8.08 13.46 -1.89
CA LYS A 311 9.45 12.98 -1.85
C LYS A 311 10.46 14.13 -1.75
N GLU A 312 10.41 15.06 -2.69
CA GLU A 312 11.46 16.06 -2.94
C GLU A 312 11.30 17.35 -2.11
N GLU A 313 10.06 17.73 -1.76
CA GLU A 313 9.81 18.99 -1.04
C GLU A 313 9.37 18.77 0.41
N SER A 314 8.56 17.73 0.65
CA SER A 314 8.10 17.37 2.00
C SER A 314 9.05 16.39 2.71
N TYR A 315 10.04 15.84 2.00
CA TYR A 315 11.05 14.91 2.52
C TYR A 315 10.44 13.73 3.28
N LEU A 316 9.32 13.20 2.76
CA LEU A 316 8.64 12.10 3.43
C LEU A 316 9.48 10.81 3.44
N ASN A 317 10.45 10.67 2.53
CA ASN A 317 11.40 9.57 2.50
C ASN A 317 12.69 9.79 3.32
N ALA A 318 12.91 10.96 3.93
CA ALA A 318 14.19 11.29 4.57
C ALA A 318 14.45 10.57 5.91
N VAL A 319 13.42 9.99 6.53
CA VAL A 319 13.51 9.31 7.83
C VAL A 319 12.73 8.01 7.76
N ALA A 320 13.33 6.92 8.24
CA ALA A 320 12.66 5.64 8.38
C ALA A 320 11.50 5.74 9.40
N ASP A 321 10.34 5.20 9.04
CA ASP A 321 9.10 5.18 9.81
C ASP A 321 8.81 6.44 10.65
N LYS A 322 8.23 7.47 10.01
CA LYS A 322 7.83 8.70 10.73
C LYS A 322 6.75 8.49 11.79
N GLY A 323 6.01 7.38 11.74
CA GLY A 323 5.01 7.02 12.73
C GLY A 323 5.60 6.33 13.96
N TYR A 324 6.87 5.95 13.91
CA TYR A 324 7.54 5.19 14.96
C TYR A 324 7.52 5.92 16.31
N GLY A 325 7.06 5.21 17.34
CA GLY A 325 7.03 5.72 18.71
C GLY A 325 5.83 6.63 19.02
N SER A 326 4.98 6.95 18.05
CA SER A 326 3.70 7.63 18.32
C SER A 326 2.78 6.71 19.12
N TYR A 327 2.39 7.12 20.34
CA TYR A 327 1.49 6.32 21.18
C TYR A 327 0.19 5.96 20.46
N PHE A 328 -0.35 6.88 19.67
CA PHE A 328 -1.56 6.66 18.90
C PHE A 328 -1.35 5.70 17.73
N ILE A 329 -0.37 5.96 16.84
CA ILE A 329 -0.20 5.15 15.63
C ILE A 329 0.19 3.71 15.99
N GLU A 330 1.06 3.52 16.98
CA GLU A 330 1.46 2.18 17.43
C GLU A 330 0.25 1.44 18.04
N THR A 331 -0.53 2.09 18.92
CA THR A 331 -1.75 1.49 19.48
C THR A 331 -2.77 1.17 18.38
N TYR A 332 -2.94 2.06 17.41
CA TYR A 332 -3.91 1.89 16.34
C TYR A 332 -3.49 0.77 15.38
N THR A 333 -2.20 0.65 15.08
CA THR A 333 -1.62 -0.48 14.34
C THR A 333 -1.86 -1.79 15.09
N GLN A 334 -1.64 -1.82 16.41
CA GLN A 334 -1.91 -3.01 17.21
C GLN A 334 -3.38 -3.42 17.21
N LYS A 335 -4.31 -2.45 17.26
CA LYS A 335 -5.75 -2.72 17.14
C LYS A 335 -6.12 -3.29 15.77
N HIS A 336 -5.52 -2.78 14.69
CA HIS A 336 -5.67 -3.36 13.36
C HIS A 336 -5.14 -4.79 13.30
N LEU A 337 -3.94 -5.07 13.82
CA LEU A 337 -3.39 -6.43 13.88
C LEU A 337 -4.36 -7.42 14.52
N ARG A 338 -4.94 -7.05 15.68
CA ARG A 338 -5.94 -7.89 16.37
C ARG A 338 -7.19 -8.10 15.53
N GLY A 339 -7.74 -7.01 14.98
CA GLY A 339 -8.93 -7.09 14.15
C GLY A 339 -8.75 -7.95 12.89
N ILE A 340 -7.59 -7.82 12.24
CA ILE A 340 -7.20 -8.64 11.08
C ILE A 340 -7.08 -10.10 11.49
N MET A 341 -6.42 -10.41 12.62
CA MET A 341 -6.30 -11.77 13.12
C MET A 341 -7.67 -12.39 13.41
N GLU A 342 -8.58 -11.64 14.02
CA GLU A 342 -9.94 -12.11 14.30
C GLU A 342 -10.69 -12.41 13.00
N ASP A 343 -10.61 -11.53 12.00
CA ASP A 343 -11.23 -11.71 10.69
C ASP A 343 -10.65 -12.92 9.95
N PHE A 344 -9.33 -12.97 9.80
CA PHE A 344 -8.59 -14.09 9.19
C PHE A 344 -8.84 -15.43 9.89
N SER A 345 -9.06 -15.44 11.20
CA SER A 345 -9.37 -16.67 11.94
C SER A 345 -10.76 -17.23 11.64
N LYS A 346 -11.73 -16.38 11.27
CA LYS A 346 -13.08 -16.82 10.88
C LYS A 346 -13.05 -17.57 9.55
N ASP A 347 -12.17 -17.15 8.65
CA ASP A 347 -12.02 -17.75 7.32
C ASP A 347 -11.35 -19.12 7.32
N ARG A 348 -10.61 -19.51 8.38
CA ARG A 348 -9.96 -20.83 8.46
C ARG A 348 -10.93 -22.03 8.42
N GLY A 349 -12.24 -21.80 8.46
CA GLY A 349 -13.28 -22.82 8.33
C GLY A 349 -13.80 -23.05 6.90
N TYR A 350 -13.56 -22.13 5.96
CA TYR A 350 -14.09 -22.18 4.60
C TYR A 350 -13.00 -21.72 3.63
N GLY A 351 -12.46 -22.63 2.82
CA GLY A 351 -11.53 -22.23 1.76
C GLY A 351 -12.20 -21.21 0.85
N TRP A 352 -11.50 -20.13 0.49
CA TRP A 352 -12.06 -19.06 -0.36
C TRP A 352 -12.44 -19.53 -1.78
N MET A 353 -12.00 -20.74 -2.16
CA MET A 353 -12.31 -21.39 -3.44
C MET A 353 -13.21 -22.64 -3.33
N GLU A 354 -13.94 -22.87 -2.22
CA GLU A 354 -14.99 -23.91 -2.17
C GLU A 354 -16.34 -23.47 -2.74
#